data_AF-A0A3D2FAY1-F1
#
_entry.id   AF-A0A3D2FAY1-F1
#
_cell.length_a   1.000
_cell.length_b   1.000
_cell.length_c   1.000
_cell.angle_alpha   90.00
_cell.angle_beta   90.00
_cell.angle_gamma   90.00
#
_symmetry.space_group_name_H-M   'P 1'
#
loop_
_entity.id
_entity.type
_entity.pdbx_description
1 polymer ?
#
loop_
_entity_poly.entity_id
_entity_poly.type
_entity_poly.pdbx_seq_one_letter_code
_entity_poly.pdbx_strand_id
1 'polypeptide(L)'
;MELDHANDLVICNDNPNICAKKIAASVDHIVPDTGLSSSEMYGVRSLIYHAIANKKFFDWEMPTLTGFTADQFKAIAEKLPRE
;
A
#
# COMPACT_ATOMS: atom_id res chain seq x y z
N MET A 1 24.24 -14.33 30.49
CA MET A 1 23.49 -13.99 29.27
C MET A 1 23.80 -12.53 29.03
N GLU A 2 24.83 -12.25 28.24
CA GLU A 2 25.24 -10.88 27.90
C GLU A 2 24.25 -10.34 26.87
N LEU A 3 23.55 -9.26 27.23
CA LEU A 3 22.53 -8.60 26.41
C LEU A 3 22.89 -7.13 26.19
N ASP A 4 24.19 -6.84 26.07
CA ASP A 4 24.70 -5.49 25.85
C ASP A 4 25.37 -5.37 24.47
N HIS A 5 24.56 -5.43 23.40
CA HIS A 5 24.91 -4.70 22.20
C HIS A 5 24.29 -3.30 22.33
N ALA A 6 25.07 -2.27 22.04
CA ALA A 6 24.82 -0.87 22.42
C ALA A 6 23.50 -0.23 21.92
N ASN A 7 22.63 -0.98 21.24
CA ASN A 7 21.32 -0.55 20.73
C ASN A 7 20.18 -1.57 21.01
N ASP A 8 20.41 -2.59 21.84
CA ASP A 8 19.38 -3.58 22.14
C ASP A 8 18.43 -3.05 23.22
N LEU A 9 17.13 -3.03 22.92
CA LEU A 9 16.08 -2.78 23.91
C LEU A 9 15.49 -4.12 24.36
N VAL A 10 15.88 -4.57 25.56
CA VAL A 10 15.33 -5.79 26.16
C VAL A 10 14.09 -5.45 26.98
N ILE A 11 12.94 -5.98 26.57
CA ILE A 11 11.67 -5.78 27.26
C ILE A 11 11.25 -7.09 27.92
N CYS A 12 11.29 -7.13 29.25
CA CYS A 12 10.83 -8.26 30.05
C CYS A 12 9.34 -8.11 30.34
N ASN A 13 8.53 -9.01 29.80
CA ASN A 13 7.09 -9.08 30.06
C ASN A 13 6.65 -10.55 30.10
N ASP A 14 5.67 -10.86 30.94
CA ASP A 14 5.06 -12.19 31.06
C ASP A 14 4.18 -12.55 29.85
N ASN A 15 3.77 -11.56 29.06
CA ASN A 15 3.06 -11.72 27.81
C ASN A 15 3.61 -10.79 26.70
N PRO A 16 4.42 -11.31 25.77
CA PRO A 16 5.04 -10.50 24.71
C PRO A 16 4.02 -9.81 23.79
N ASN A 17 2.79 -10.36 23.66
CA ASN A 17 1.75 -9.73 22.84
C ASN A 17 1.28 -8.39 23.39
N ILE A 18 1.31 -8.19 24.72
CA ILE A 18 0.91 -6.94 25.35
C ILE A 18 1.93 -5.84 25.00
N CYS A 19 3.22 -6.17 25.09
CA CYS A 19 4.29 -5.26 24.70
C CYS A 19 4.25 -4.93 23.20
N ALA A 20 4.10 -5.93 22.34
CA ALA A 20 3.99 -5.70 20.90
C ALA A 20 2.83 -4.77 20.54
N LYS A 21 1.64 -4.98 21.14
CA LYS A 21 0.47 -4.11 20.93
C LYS A 21 0.71 -2.67 21.37
N LYS A 22 1.35 -2.47 22.54
CA LYS A 22 1.67 -1.13 23.04
C LYS A 22 2.67 -0.41 22.14
N ILE A 23 3.72 -1.09 21.71
CA ILE A 23 4.72 -0.53 20.80
C ILE A 23 4.04 -0.15 19.48
N ALA A 24 3.27 -1.06 18.88
CA ALA A 24 2.53 -0.81 17.65
C ALA A 24 1.64 0.43 17.78
N ALA A 25 0.80 0.51 18.82
CA ALA A 25 -0.05 1.67 19.07
C ALA A 25 0.73 2.97 19.30
N SER A 26 1.90 2.90 19.95
CA SER A 26 2.75 4.07 20.19
C SER A 26 3.46 4.57 18.93
N VAL A 27 3.71 3.72 17.93
CA VAL A 27 4.37 4.14 16.68
C VAL A 27 3.38 4.34 15.53
N ASP A 28 2.12 3.93 15.67
CA ASP A 28 1.09 3.99 14.63
C ASP A 28 0.94 5.40 14.01
N HIS A 29 1.03 6.44 14.84
CA HIS A 29 0.88 7.83 14.40
C HIS A 29 2.10 8.41 13.66
N ILE A 30 3.26 7.73 13.70
CA ILE A 30 4.49 8.14 13.00
C ILE A 30 4.86 7.18 11.86
N VAL A 31 4.28 5.97 11.85
CA VAL A 31 4.38 5.06 10.74
C VAL A 31 3.42 5.55 9.65
N PRO A 32 3.90 5.90 8.45
CA PRO A 32 3.01 6.28 7.37
C PRO A 32 2.03 5.14 7.10
N ASP A 33 0.73 5.44 7.03
CA ASP A 33 -0.22 4.48 6.50
C ASP A 33 0.14 4.24 5.03
N THR A 34 0.54 3.00 4.75
CA THR A 34 0.94 2.56 3.41
C THR A 34 -0.25 2.00 2.63
N GLY A 35 -1.39 1.82 3.31
CA GLY A 35 -2.65 1.45 2.70
C GLY A 35 -3.28 2.65 1.99
N LEU A 36 -3.82 2.41 0.80
CA LEU A 36 -4.78 3.33 0.22
C LEU A 36 -6.11 3.15 0.96
N SER A 37 -6.70 4.24 1.41
CA SER A 37 -8.09 4.25 1.89
C SER A 37 -9.06 3.85 0.77
N SER A 38 -10.29 3.47 1.14
CA SER A 38 -11.30 3.06 0.14
C SER A 38 -11.58 4.17 -0.89
N SER A 39 -11.62 5.43 -0.46
CA SER A 39 -11.79 6.59 -1.35
C SER A 39 -10.60 6.80 -2.28
N GLU A 40 -9.37 6.59 -1.80
CA GLU A 40 -8.17 6.67 -2.62
C GLU A 40 -8.13 5.54 -3.65
N MET A 41 -8.46 4.30 -3.26
CA MET A 41 -8.58 3.18 -4.19
C MET A 41 -9.65 3.44 -5.26
N TYR A 42 -10.78 4.04 -4.88
CA TYR A 42 -11.82 4.48 -5.82
C TYR A 42 -11.31 5.57 -6.77
N GLY A 43 -10.52 6.53 -6.26
CA GLY A 43 -9.83 7.53 -7.07
C GLY A 43 -8.89 6.90 -8.11
N VAL A 44 -8.07 5.93 -7.68
CA VAL A 44 -7.18 5.15 -8.58
C VAL A 44 -7.99 4.40 -9.64
N ARG A 45 -9.09 3.75 -9.26
CA ARG A 45 -10.00 3.07 -10.21
C ARG A 45 -10.52 4.03 -11.26
N SER A 46 -10.99 5.20 -10.84
CA SER A 46 -11.51 6.23 -11.74
C SER A 46 -10.44 6.75 -12.70
N LEU A 47 -9.21 6.97 -12.19
CA LEU A 47 -8.06 7.37 -13.01
C LEU A 47 -7.72 6.33 -14.07
N ILE A 48 -7.71 5.04 -13.71
CA ILE A 48 -7.43 3.96 -14.66
C ILE A 48 -8.49 3.90 -15.76
N TYR A 49 -9.78 4.00 -15.43
CA TYR A 49 -10.84 4.02 -16.44
C TYR A 49 -10.75 5.25 -17.35
N HIS A 50 -10.41 6.42 -16.80
CA HIS A 50 -10.20 7.63 -17.59
C HIS A 50 -9.04 7.45 -18.58
N ALA A 51 -7.93 6.87 -18.12
CA ALA A 51 -6.78 6.52 -18.94
C ALA A 51 -7.14 5.54 -20.07
N ILE A 52 -7.87 4.45 -19.78
CA ILE A 52 -8.29 3.46 -20.78
C ILE A 52 -9.23 4.06 -21.82
N ALA A 53 -10.14 4.95 -21.42
CA ALA A 53 -11.08 5.59 -22.33
C ALA A 53 -10.38 6.53 -23.34
N ASN A 54 -9.18 7.03 -23.02
CA ASN A 54 -8.41 7.88 -23.89
C ASN A 54 -7.48 7.06 -24.80
N LYS A 55 -7.92 6.79 -26.04
CA LYS A 55 -7.13 6.00 -27.01
C LYS A 55 -5.70 6.50 -27.21
N LYS A 56 -5.49 7.83 -27.20
CA LYS A 56 -4.16 8.44 -27.35
C LYS A 56 -3.21 8.13 -26.19
N PHE A 57 -3.76 7.80 -25.01
CA PHE A 57 -2.99 7.47 -23.82
C PHE A 57 -2.25 6.14 -23.98
N PHE A 58 -2.82 5.18 -24.72
CA PHE A 58 -2.20 3.87 -24.98
C PHE A 58 -1.54 3.77 -26.37
N ASP A 59 -1.71 4.77 -27.23
CA ASP A 59 -1.01 4.89 -28.52
C ASP A 59 0.46 5.38 -28.35
N TRP A 60 0.74 6.09 -27.26
CA TRP A 60 2.12 6.37 -26.80
C TRP A 60 2.69 5.10 -26.16
N GLU A 61 4.02 4.92 -26.07
CA GLU A 61 4.74 3.71 -25.56
C GLU A 61 4.40 3.26 -24.11
N MET A 62 3.25 3.66 -23.57
CA MET A 62 2.70 3.35 -22.26
C MET A 62 2.59 1.86 -21.91
N PRO A 63 2.21 0.94 -22.83
CA PRO A 63 2.30 -0.49 -22.55
C PRO A 63 3.73 -0.93 -22.20
N THR A 64 4.74 -0.29 -22.79
CA THR A 64 6.16 -0.54 -22.51
C THR A 64 6.60 0.13 -21.21
N LEU A 65 6.15 1.36 -20.93
CA LEU A 65 6.52 2.12 -19.73
C LEU A 65 5.90 1.55 -18.45
N THR A 66 4.66 1.07 -18.53
CA THR A 66 3.91 0.57 -17.37
C THR A 66 3.93 -0.95 -17.28
N GLY A 67 4.29 -1.65 -18.37
CA GLY A 67 4.24 -3.11 -18.46
C GLY A 67 2.82 -3.68 -18.60
N PHE A 68 1.78 -2.84 -18.73
CA PHE A 68 0.39 -3.28 -18.82
C PHE A 68 -0.32 -2.70 -20.05
N THR A 69 -1.07 -3.55 -20.73
CA THR A 69 -1.99 -3.14 -21.80
C THR A 69 -3.26 -2.49 -21.22
N ALA A 70 -4.03 -1.81 -22.07
CA ALA A 70 -5.32 -1.23 -21.69
C ALA A 70 -6.29 -2.28 -21.10
N ASP A 71 -6.31 -3.50 -21.67
CA ASP A 71 -7.15 -4.60 -21.16
C ASP A 71 -6.67 -5.10 -19.79
N GLN A 72 -5.36 -5.15 -19.57
CA GLN A 72 -4.80 -5.51 -18.27
C GLN A 72 -5.11 -4.44 -17.22
N PHE A 73 -5.01 -3.15 -17.57
CA PHE A 73 -5.44 -2.07 -16.70
C PHE A 73 -6.93 -2.13 -16.39
N LYS A 74 -7.77 -2.50 -17.36
CA LYS A 74 -9.19 -2.71 -17.14
C LYS A 74 -9.45 -3.81 -16.10
N ALA A 75 -8.76 -4.94 -16.24
CA ALA A 75 -8.84 -6.04 -15.28
C ALA A 75 -8.33 -5.65 -13.88
N ILE A 76 -7.35 -4.73 -13.78
CA ILE A 76 -6.90 -4.17 -12.50
C ILE A 76 -8.00 -3.28 -11.90
N ALA A 77 -8.58 -2.36 -12.69
CA ALA A 77 -9.63 -1.46 -12.22
C ALA A 77 -10.89 -2.20 -11.77
N GLU A 78 -11.19 -3.36 -12.36
CA GLU A 78 -12.32 -4.21 -11.95
C GLU A 78 -12.14 -4.87 -10.57
N LYS A 79 -10.89 -4.99 -10.09
CA LYS A 79 -10.57 -5.50 -8.74
C LYS A 79 -10.65 -4.42 -7.65
N LEU A 80 -10.70 -3.14 -8.04
CA LEU A 80 -10.76 -2.02 -7.11
C LEU A 80 -12.20 -1.73 -6.66
N PRO A 81 -12.41 -1.14 -5.47
CA PRO A 81 -13.73 -0.82 -4.93
C PRO A 81 -14.56 0.04 -5.88
N ARG A 82 -15.88 -0.19 -5.88
CA ARG A 82 -16.81 0.56 -6.74
C ARG A 82 -17.38 1.82 -6.09
N GLU A 83 -17.33 1.87 -4.77
CA GLU A 83 -17.84 2.88 -3.85
C GLU A 83 -17.10 2.75 -2.51
#